data_AF-A0A6C1T673-F1
#
_entry.id   AF-A0A6C1T673-F1
#
_cell.length_a   1.000
_cell.length_b   1.000
_cell.length_c   1.000
_cell.angle_alpha   90.00
_cell.angle_beta   90.00
_cell.angle_gamma   90.00
#
_symmetry.space_group_name_H-M   'P 1'
#
loop_
_entity.id
_entity.type
_entity.pdbx_description
1 polymer ?
#
loop_
_entity_poly.entity_id
_entity_poly.type
_entity_poly.pdbx_seq_one_letter_code
_entity_poly.pdbx_strand_id
1 'polypeptide(L)'
;MRPFWHLVLGGLLVASLLWSGWSLWQLSRLPLGAWVIERSAHELGAAYDRVLARRATPEAIAARVEERLEDAPRNWVALEGLWTLAEAQAVDLPEATRVAYQLAHAADHGSLRRAQDCIACAYDLRTCAMGAALGCGVVVNMTALGDLLSLGRAAGVWVQGGEVDQLDVTLSFIGIGATGLVVVTGGTSYAVKSGAGLMKVAHRMGRMTPGVRSTYRRGFRDGVDWARVPAIRRADDLAQVARPEALRPAVELTGSLGAMQARLGSRGALYMMGQVETVADARRMARATEALGTRSVGTLELLGKSRFLRVGLRLADALREMIAAFLGALSVILGLTWSRLLRGLRRLAWVPNG
;
A
#
# COMPACT_ATOMS: atom_id res chain seq x y z
N MET A 1 -50.68 -7.77 8.82
CA MET A 1 -49.77 -8.93 9.02
C MET A 1 -48.48 -8.86 8.19
N ARG A 2 -48.49 -8.39 6.93
CA ARG A 2 -47.26 -8.23 6.10
C ARG A 2 -46.13 -7.34 6.68
N PRO A 3 -46.38 -6.17 7.33
CA PRO A 3 -45.29 -5.30 7.80
C PRO A 3 -44.52 -5.88 8.99
N PHE A 4 -45.16 -6.72 9.81
CA PHE A 4 -44.53 -7.38 10.95
C PHE A 4 -43.44 -8.37 10.50
N TRP A 5 -43.70 -9.14 9.43
CA TRP A 5 -42.74 -10.11 8.89
C TRP A 5 -41.50 -9.45 8.27
N HIS A 6 -41.63 -8.28 7.65
CA HIS A 6 -40.49 -7.54 7.13
C HIS A 6 -39.57 -7.00 8.24
N LEU A 7 -40.14 -6.56 9.37
CA LEU A 7 -39.36 -6.13 10.54
C LEU A 7 -38.63 -7.31 11.20
N VAL A 8 -39.28 -8.47 11.30
CA VAL A 8 -38.66 -9.69 11.84
C VAL A 8 -37.53 -10.19 10.95
N LEU A 9 -37.74 -10.25 9.62
CA LEU A 9 -36.69 -10.64 8.67
C LEU A 9 -35.54 -9.64 8.62
N GLY A 10 -35.83 -8.34 8.69
CA GLY A 10 -34.81 -7.29 8.78
C GLY A 10 -33.98 -7.40 10.06
N GLY A 11 -34.63 -7.66 11.19
CA GLY A 11 -33.96 -7.90 12.48
C GLY A 11 -33.05 -9.12 12.45
N LEU A 12 -33.50 -10.23 11.84
CA LEU A 12 -32.69 -11.44 11.67
C LEU A 12 -31.50 -11.21 10.74
N LEU A 13 -31.67 -10.46 9.65
CA LEU A 13 -30.56 -10.11 8.75
C LEU A 13 -29.50 -9.28 9.48
N VAL A 14 -29.92 -8.25 10.23
CA VAL A 14 -29.02 -7.39 11.01
C VAL A 14 -28.30 -8.21 12.08
N ALA A 15 -29.01 -9.07 12.82
CA ALA A 15 -28.42 -9.95 13.82
C ALA A 15 -27.40 -10.93 13.19
N SER A 16 -27.72 -11.50 12.03
CA SER A 16 -26.79 -12.36 11.28
C SER A 16 -25.54 -11.60 10.83
N LEU A 17 -25.69 -10.38 10.32
CA LEU A 17 -24.56 -9.55 9.89
C LEU A 17 -23.68 -9.13 11.06
N LEU A 18 -24.27 -8.75 12.18
CA LEU A 18 -23.56 -8.43 13.42
C LEU A 18 -22.81 -9.65 13.96
N TRP A 19 -23.44 -10.83 13.94
CA TRP A 19 -22.82 -12.08 14.38
C TRP A 19 -21.66 -12.52 13.47
N SER A 20 -21.84 -12.41 12.15
CA SER A 20 -20.77 -12.67 11.18
C SER A 20 -19.62 -11.68 11.34
N GLY A 21 -19.91 -10.39 11.54
CA GLY A 21 -18.91 -9.36 11.82
C GLY A 21 -18.14 -9.64 13.11
N TRP A 22 -18.85 -10.03 14.17
CA TRP A 22 -18.26 -10.41 15.46
C TRP A 22 -17.38 -11.65 15.34
N SER A 23 -17.83 -12.67 14.62
CA SER A 23 -17.08 -13.90 14.40
C SER A 23 -15.82 -13.63 13.57
N LEU A 24 -15.89 -12.79 12.56
CA LEU A 24 -14.73 -12.39 11.75
C LEU A 24 -13.72 -11.59 12.58
N TRP A 25 -14.21 -10.71 13.46
CA TRP A 25 -13.40 -9.94 14.40
C TRP A 25 -12.75 -10.80 15.49
N GLN A 26 -13.43 -11.85 15.97
CA GLN A 26 -12.81 -12.83 16.86
C GLN A 26 -11.76 -13.67 16.12
N LEU A 27 -12.04 -14.09 14.89
CA LEU A 27 -11.13 -14.89 14.09
C LEU A 27 -9.80 -14.16 13.83
N SER A 28 -9.85 -12.84 13.64
CA SER A 28 -8.65 -12.02 13.46
C SER A 28 -7.83 -11.83 14.75
N ARG A 29 -8.42 -12.09 15.92
CA ARG A 29 -7.74 -12.07 17.23
C ARG A 29 -7.24 -13.45 17.67
N LEU A 30 -7.65 -14.52 17.00
CA LEU A 30 -7.14 -15.86 17.28
C LEU A 30 -5.73 -16.03 16.68
N PRO A 31 -4.83 -16.81 17.33
CA PRO A 31 -3.49 -17.08 16.83
C PRO A 31 -3.48 -17.74 15.45
N LEU A 32 -4.58 -18.40 15.05
CA LEU A 32 -4.79 -18.94 13.72
C LEU A 32 -4.80 -17.86 12.62
N GLY A 33 -5.33 -16.66 12.90
CA GLY A 33 -5.33 -15.55 11.94
C GLY A 33 -3.92 -15.04 11.65
N ALA A 34 -3.12 -14.86 12.70
CA ALA A 34 -1.70 -14.49 12.57
C ALA A 34 -0.92 -15.58 11.82
N TRP A 35 -1.16 -16.85 12.14
CA TRP A 35 -0.50 -17.99 11.48
C TRP A 35 -0.83 -18.06 9.97
N VAL A 36 -2.07 -17.82 9.56
CA VAL A 36 -2.45 -17.80 8.13
C VAL A 36 -1.79 -16.64 7.39
N ILE A 37 -1.71 -15.45 7.99
CA ILE A 37 -1.06 -14.29 7.38
C ILE A 37 0.44 -14.55 7.22
N GLU A 38 1.11 -15.03 8.26
CA GLU A 38 2.53 -15.34 8.24
C GLU A 38 2.86 -16.43 7.22
N ARG A 39 2.04 -17.49 7.16
CA ARG A 39 2.19 -18.55 6.16
C ARG A 39 1.99 -18.03 4.73
N SER A 40 1.04 -17.12 4.53
CA SER A 40 0.83 -16.52 3.21
C SER A 40 2.02 -15.66 2.75
N ALA A 41 2.69 -14.96 3.67
CA ALA A 41 3.90 -14.21 3.37
C ALA A 41 5.07 -15.14 3.03
N HIS A 42 5.23 -16.24 3.75
CA HIS A 42 6.23 -17.27 3.45
C HIS A 42 6.01 -17.94 2.09
N GLU A 43 4.77 -18.33 1.77
CA GLU A 43 4.43 -18.92 0.47
C GLU A 43 4.66 -17.94 -0.68
N LEU A 44 4.39 -16.64 -0.45
CA LEU A 44 4.68 -15.60 -1.41
C LEU A 44 6.20 -15.44 -1.63
N GLY A 45 6.98 -15.41 -0.54
CA GLY A 45 8.44 -15.41 -0.60
C GLY A 45 8.98 -16.59 -1.41
N ALA A 46 8.51 -17.80 -1.12
CA ALA A 46 8.89 -19.01 -1.85
C ALA A 46 8.49 -18.98 -3.34
N ALA A 47 7.39 -18.30 -3.70
CA ALA A 47 7.02 -18.10 -5.09
C ALA A 47 8.01 -17.18 -5.82
N TYR A 48 8.49 -16.11 -5.18
CA TYR A 48 9.56 -15.27 -5.72
C TYR A 48 10.89 -16.02 -5.79
N ASP A 49 11.27 -16.77 -4.76
CA ASP A 49 12.53 -17.53 -4.73
C ASP A 49 12.61 -18.53 -5.89
N ARG A 50 11.50 -19.24 -6.19
CA ARG A 50 11.45 -20.13 -7.37
C ARG A 50 11.67 -19.40 -8.70
N VAL A 51 11.29 -18.13 -8.80
CA VAL A 51 11.51 -17.34 -10.01
C VAL A 51 12.93 -16.79 -10.04
N LEU A 52 13.45 -16.34 -8.90
CA LEU A 52 14.80 -15.82 -8.72
C LEU A 52 15.86 -16.89 -8.95
N ALA A 53 15.67 -18.13 -8.48
CA ALA A 53 16.59 -19.24 -8.70
C ALA A 53 16.93 -19.52 -10.17
N ARG A 54 16.11 -19.04 -11.13
CA ARG A 54 16.34 -19.17 -12.58
C ARG A 54 16.83 -17.89 -13.25
N ARG A 55 16.80 -16.75 -12.57
CA ARG A 55 17.03 -15.42 -13.17
C ARG A 55 18.06 -14.57 -12.45
N ALA A 56 18.29 -14.80 -11.18
CA ALA A 56 19.31 -14.13 -10.39
C ALA A 56 20.67 -14.79 -10.65
N THR A 57 21.14 -14.75 -11.90
CA THR A 57 22.51 -15.16 -12.24
C THR A 57 23.47 -13.99 -12.01
N PRO A 58 24.78 -14.25 -11.79
CA PRO A 58 25.78 -13.21 -11.67
C PRO A 58 25.71 -12.18 -12.81
N GLU A 59 25.58 -12.65 -14.05
CA GLU A 59 25.57 -11.82 -15.26
C GLU A 59 24.30 -10.98 -15.34
N ALA A 60 23.14 -11.55 -14.98
CA ALA A 60 21.87 -10.84 -15.02
C ALA A 60 21.80 -9.71 -13.98
N ILE A 61 22.32 -9.94 -12.77
CA ILE A 61 22.39 -8.89 -11.75
C ILE A 61 23.46 -7.86 -12.13
N ALA A 62 24.64 -8.30 -12.60
CA ALA A 62 25.73 -7.41 -13.01
C ALA A 62 25.30 -6.46 -14.13
N ALA A 63 24.67 -6.97 -15.19
CA ALA A 63 24.16 -6.16 -16.29
C ALA A 63 23.17 -5.09 -15.80
N ARG A 64 22.33 -5.44 -14.82
CA ARG A 64 21.36 -4.51 -14.24
C ARG A 64 22.01 -3.46 -13.33
N VAL A 65 23.08 -3.82 -12.62
CA VAL A 65 23.88 -2.88 -11.85
C VAL A 65 24.58 -1.90 -12.78
N GLU A 66 25.21 -2.40 -13.85
CA GLU A 66 25.91 -1.58 -14.85
C GLU A 66 24.97 -0.58 -15.54
N GLU A 67 23.79 -1.04 -15.98
CA GLU A 67 22.74 -0.15 -16.52
C GLU A 67 22.41 1.00 -15.53
N ARG A 68 22.37 0.73 -14.23
CA ARG A 68 22.05 1.74 -13.20
C ARG A 68 23.22 2.60 -12.76
N LEU A 69 24.45 2.19 -13.08
CA LEU A 69 25.63 3.03 -12.89
C LEU A 69 25.72 4.12 -13.98
N GLU A 70 25.04 3.94 -15.12
CA GLU A 70 24.95 4.92 -16.21
C GLU A 70 23.92 6.03 -15.94
N ASP A 71 22.98 5.83 -15.00
CA ASP A 71 21.97 6.83 -14.64
C ASP A 71 22.61 8.14 -14.13
N ALA A 72 22.09 9.29 -14.58
CA ALA A 72 22.51 10.62 -14.12
C ALA A 72 21.28 11.49 -13.76
N PRO A 73 20.97 11.72 -12.46
CA PRO A 73 21.67 11.21 -11.28
C PRO A 73 21.40 9.72 -11.01
N ARG A 74 22.41 9.03 -10.45
CA ARG A 74 22.29 7.60 -10.11
C ARG A 74 21.21 7.32 -9.11
N ASN A 75 20.49 6.22 -9.32
CA ASN A 75 19.49 5.72 -8.40
C ASN A 75 20.10 4.72 -7.41
N TRP A 76 20.68 5.25 -6.34
CA TRP A 76 21.32 4.46 -5.28
C TRP A 76 20.35 3.52 -4.56
N VAL A 77 19.05 3.83 -4.51
CA VAL A 77 18.05 2.89 -3.95
C VAL A 77 17.94 1.62 -4.80
N ALA A 78 17.97 1.75 -6.13
CA ALA A 78 17.96 0.61 -7.03
C ALA A 78 19.26 -0.19 -6.96
N LEU A 79 20.40 0.50 -6.95
CA LEU A 79 21.74 -0.10 -6.82
C LEU A 79 21.92 -0.86 -5.50
N GLU A 80 21.61 -0.22 -4.36
CA GLU A 80 21.59 -0.87 -3.03
C GLU A 80 20.63 -2.07 -3.03
N GLY A 81 19.47 -1.94 -3.69
CA GLY A 81 18.48 -3.02 -3.79
C GLY A 81 19.00 -4.23 -4.57
N LEU A 82 19.68 -4.03 -5.70
CA LEU A 82 20.31 -5.08 -6.49
C LEU A 82 21.45 -5.75 -5.73
N TRP A 83 22.24 -4.98 -4.99
CA TRP A 83 23.30 -5.49 -4.13
C TRP A 83 22.73 -6.37 -3.01
N THR A 84 21.70 -5.88 -2.32
CA THR A 84 20.95 -6.64 -1.30
C THR A 84 20.37 -7.94 -1.87
N LEU A 85 19.91 -7.92 -3.12
CA LEU A 85 19.43 -9.13 -3.79
C LEU A 85 20.56 -10.13 -4.08
N ALA A 86 21.72 -9.66 -4.55
CA ALA A 86 22.87 -10.52 -4.82
C ALA A 86 23.32 -11.25 -3.54
N GLU A 87 23.47 -10.51 -2.43
CA GLU A 87 23.79 -11.07 -1.11
C GLU A 87 22.74 -12.10 -0.66
N ALA A 88 21.45 -11.77 -0.80
CA ALA A 88 20.36 -12.66 -0.42
C ALA A 88 20.23 -13.92 -1.31
N GLN A 89 20.86 -13.94 -2.48
CA GLN A 89 20.90 -15.11 -3.37
C GLN A 89 22.26 -15.81 -3.35
N ALA A 90 23.20 -15.35 -2.51
CA ALA A 90 24.59 -15.82 -2.48
C ALA A 90 25.25 -15.80 -3.87
N VAL A 91 24.99 -14.73 -4.63
CA VAL A 91 25.50 -14.53 -5.98
C VAL A 91 26.73 -13.63 -5.92
N ASP A 92 27.89 -14.17 -6.29
CA ASP A 92 29.12 -13.39 -6.43
C ASP A 92 29.10 -12.61 -7.75
N LEU A 93 29.09 -11.28 -7.63
CA LEU A 93 29.17 -10.39 -8.80
C LEU A 93 30.58 -10.37 -9.39
N PRO A 94 30.74 -10.15 -10.70
CA PRO A 94 32.05 -9.99 -11.34
C PRO A 94 32.87 -8.87 -10.69
N GLU A 95 34.19 -9.07 -10.59
CA GLU A 95 35.08 -8.10 -9.94
C GLU A 95 35.01 -6.72 -10.60
N ALA A 96 34.92 -6.67 -11.93
CA ALA A 96 34.76 -5.41 -12.66
C ALA A 96 33.53 -4.61 -12.20
N THR A 97 32.38 -5.28 -12.03
CA THR A 97 31.14 -4.65 -11.55
C THR A 97 31.28 -4.18 -10.10
N ARG A 98 31.94 -4.97 -9.23
CA ARG A 98 32.20 -4.59 -7.83
C ARG A 98 33.07 -3.33 -7.73
N VAL A 99 34.16 -3.28 -8.49
CA VAL A 99 35.06 -2.13 -8.53
C VAL A 99 34.33 -0.90 -9.08
N ALA A 100 33.58 -1.03 -10.17
CA ALA A 100 32.80 0.07 -10.73
C ALA A 100 31.77 0.62 -9.74
N TYR A 101 31.06 -0.26 -9.02
CA TYR A 101 30.13 0.12 -7.96
C TYR A 101 30.82 0.90 -6.84
N GLN A 102 31.95 0.41 -6.33
CA GLN A 102 32.68 1.05 -5.24
C GLN A 102 33.23 2.43 -5.64
N LEU A 103 33.76 2.56 -6.85
CA LEU A 103 34.25 3.83 -7.39
C LEU A 103 33.10 4.85 -7.52
N ALA A 104 31.97 4.44 -8.10
CA ALA A 104 30.79 5.30 -8.20
C ALA A 104 30.25 5.69 -6.82
N HIS A 105 30.24 4.75 -5.87
CA HIS A 105 29.77 4.98 -4.52
C HIS A 105 30.65 6.01 -3.81
N ALA A 106 31.97 5.86 -3.88
CA ALA A 106 32.92 6.81 -3.31
C ALA A 106 32.78 8.22 -3.92
N ALA A 107 32.55 8.33 -5.23
CA ALA A 107 32.37 9.59 -5.92
C ALA A 107 31.09 10.33 -5.49
N ASP A 108 29.98 9.60 -5.35
CA ASP A 108 28.68 10.18 -5.04
C ASP A 108 28.46 10.38 -3.53
N HIS A 109 29.21 9.67 -2.68
CA HIS A 109 29.08 9.74 -1.22
C HIS A 109 30.17 10.58 -0.54
N GLY A 110 30.90 11.43 -1.26
CA GLY A 110 31.82 12.40 -0.65
C GLY A 110 31.12 13.31 0.38
N SER A 111 31.74 13.55 1.53
CA SER A 111 31.13 14.27 2.67
C SER A 111 30.63 15.68 2.32
N LEU A 112 31.41 16.42 1.53
CA LEU A 112 31.06 17.77 1.09
C LEU A 112 29.90 17.78 0.07
N ARG A 113 29.94 16.90 -0.94
CA ARG A 113 28.87 16.74 -1.94
C ARG A 113 27.56 16.35 -1.25
N ARG A 114 27.62 15.40 -0.33
CA ARG A 114 26.46 14.94 0.45
C ARG A 114 25.81 16.07 1.25
N ALA A 115 26.61 16.95 1.87
CA ALA A 115 26.09 18.10 2.61
C ALA A 115 25.37 19.09 1.68
N GLN A 116 25.94 19.38 0.50
CA GLN A 116 25.33 20.25 -0.50
C GLN A 116 24.02 19.66 -1.05
N ASP A 117 24.04 18.38 -1.46
CA ASP A 117 22.86 17.69 -1.98
C ASP A 117 21.75 17.59 -0.93
N CYS A 118 22.11 17.38 0.34
CA CYS A 118 21.19 17.38 1.48
C CYS A 118 20.50 18.73 1.65
N ILE A 119 21.23 19.85 1.57
CA ILE A 119 20.65 21.20 1.68
C ILE A 119 19.78 21.52 0.47
N ALA A 120 20.25 21.23 -0.75
CA ALA A 120 19.49 21.44 -1.98
C ALA A 120 18.19 20.63 -1.97
N CYS A 121 18.26 19.35 -1.58
CA CYS A 121 17.11 18.46 -1.46
C CYS A 121 16.14 18.88 -0.33
N ALA A 122 16.65 19.41 0.78
CA ALA A 122 15.81 19.97 1.85
C ALA A 122 15.06 21.22 1.40
N TYR A 123 15.68 22.03 0.54
CA TYR A 123 15.09 23.25 -0.04
C TYR A 123 14.07 22.95 -1.14
N ASP A 124 14.41 22.10 -2.12
CA ASP A 124 13.54 21.68 -3.21
C ASP A 124 13.57 20.17 -3.43
N LEU A 125 12.50 19.49 -3.00
CA LEU A 125 12.34 18.05 -3.14
C LEU A 125 12.38 17.56 -4.59
N ARG A 126 12.10 18.42 -5.58
CA ARG A 126 12.16 18.07 -7.01
C ARG A 126 13.58 17.79 -7.48
N THR A 127 14.58 18.33 -6.79
CA THR A 127 16.00 18.17 -7.14
C THR A 127 16.64 16.96 -6.45
N CYS A 128 15.91 16.27 -5.57
CA CYS A 128 16.45 15.13 -4.83
C CYS A 128 16.70 13.91 -5.73
N ALA A 129 17.96 13.49 -5.81
CA ALA A 129 18.31 12.17 -6.31
C ALA A 129 17.84 11.07 -5.34
N MET A 130 17.58 9.86 -5.87
CA MET A 130 17.25 8.67 -5.06
C MET A 130 18.50 8.09 -4.41
N GLY A 131 18.99 8.76 -3.36
CA GLY A 131 20.19 8.37 -2.62
C GLY A 131 20.20 8.90 -1.19
N ALA A 132 21.39 9.07 -0.61
CA ALA A 132 21.55 9.49 0.78
C ALA A 132 20.89 10.86 1.08
N ALA A 133 20.95 11.80 0.14
CA ALA A 133 20.38 13.16 0.29
C ALA A 133 18.86 13.17 0.51
N LEU A 134 18.14 12.16 -0.02
CA LEU A 134 16.69 12.03 0.16
C LEU A 134 16.30 11.86 1.63
N GLY A 135 17.17 11.24 2.45
CA GLY A 135 16.93 11.13 3.88
C GLY A 135 16.80 12.49 4.57
N CYS A 136 17.64 13.46 4.19
CA CYS A 136 17.57 14.83 4.70
C CYS A 136 16.26 15.52 4.30
N GLY A 137 15.93 15.50 3.00
CA GLY A 137 14.74 16.14 2.47
C GLY A 137 13.45 15.56 3.07
N VAL A 138 13.38 14.23 3.21
CA VAL A 138 12.23 13.53 3.82
C VAL A 138 12.07 13.94 5.28
N VAL A 139 13.14 13.85 6.09
CA VAL A 139 13.05 14.16 7.53
C VAL A 139 12.61 15.60 7.75
N VAL A 140 13.23 16.56 7.06
CA VAL A 140 12.87 17.99 7.19
C VAL A 140 11.43 18.24 6.76
N ASN A 141 10.98 17.66 5.64
CA ASN A 141 9.63 17.89 5.11
C ASN A 141 8.53 17.06 5.81
N MET A 142 8.87 16.02 6.58
CA MET A 142 7.92 15.29 7.43
C MET A 142 7.75 15.89 8.83
N THR A 143 8.47 16.97 9.18
CA THR A 143 8.27 17.68 10.45
C THR A 143 7.04 18.59 10.41
N ALA A 144 6.44 18.88 11.58
CA ALA A 144 5.29 19.78 11.73
C ALA A 144 5.52 21.18 11.14
N LEU A 145 6.78 21.63 11.03
CA LEU A 145 7.16 22.85 10.33
C LEU A 145 6.82 22.81 8.83
N GLY A 146 6.96 21.64 8.19
CA GLY A 146 6.60 21.44 6.78
C GLY A 146 5.09 21.55 6.53
N ASP A 147 4.27 21.08 7.48
CA ASP A 147 2.81 21.16 7.40
C ASP A 147 2.30 22.60 7.63
N LEU A 148 2.83 23.32 8.62
CA LEU A 148 2.54 24.73 8.89
C LEU A 148 2.94 25.64 7.72
N LEU A 149 4.12 25.42 7.12
CA LEU A 149 4.59 26.17 5.97
C LEU A 149 3.82 25.83 4.68
N SER A 150 3.21 24.64 4.58
CA SER A 150 2.35 24.26 3.44
C SER A 150 0.99 24.92 3.53
N LEU A 151 0.36 24.90 4.71
CA LEU A 151 -0.93 25.55 4.96
C LEU A 151 -0.82 27.07 4.89
N GLY A 152 0.28 27.65 5.41
CA GLY A 152 0.55 29.09 5.30
C GLY A 152 0.74 29.56 3.85
N ARG A 153 1.43 28.78 3.02
CA ARG A 153 1.56 29.07 1.57
C ARG A 153 0.25 28.88 0.81
N ALA A 154 -0.50 27.81 1.09
CA ALA A 154 -1.81 27.58 0.49
C ALA A 154 -2.81 28.69 0.86
N ALA A 155 -2.80 29.16 2.12
CA ALA A 155 -3.59 30.30 2.56
C ALA A 155 -3.13 31.61 1.89
N GLY A 156 -1.82 31.85 1.77
CA GLY A 156 -1.27 33.02 1.08
C GLY A 156 -1.62 33.07 -0.41
N VAL A 157 -1.53 31.93 -1.12
CA VAL A 157 -1.89 31.82 -2.54
C VAL A 157 -3.40 32.00 -2.74
N TRP A 158 -4.23 31.45 -1.85
CA TRP A 158 -5.68 31.62 -1.90
C TRP A 158 -6.10 33.08 -1.64
N VAL A 159 -5.46 33.78 -0.70
CA VAL A 159 -5.68 35.21 -0.43
C VAL A 159 -5.23 36.10 -1.59
N GLN A 160 -4.22 35.67 -2.36
CA GLN A 160 -3.71 36.39 -3.53
C GLN A 160 -4.45 36.03 -4.84
N GLY A 161 -5.47 35.17 -4.80
CA GLY A 161 -6.23 34.76 -5.99
C GLY A 161 -5.51 33.80 -6.93
N GLY A 162 -4.46 33.12 -6.46
CA GLY A 162 -3.71 32.12 -7.24
C GLY A 162 -4.36 30.73 -7.21
N GLU A 163 -3.96 29.86 -8.14
CA GLU A 163 -4.45 28.47 -8.19
C GLU A 163 -3.89 27.64 -7.02
N VAL A 164 -4.79 27.06 -6.23
CA VAL A 164 -4.44 26.18 -5.10
C VAL A 164 -4.10 24.78 -5.62
N ASP A 165 -2.93 24.25 -5.25
CA ASP A 165 -2.55 22.86 -5.56
C ASP A 165 -3.47 21.89 -4.82
N GLN A 166 -4.47 21.39 -5.55
CA GLN A 166 -5.47 20.46 -5.06
C GLN A 166 -4.83 19.22 -4.44
N LEU A 167 -3.69 18.74 -4.94
CA LEU A 167 -3.02 17.55 -4.41
C LEU A 167 -2.40 17.80 -3.05
N ASP A 168 -1.71 18.93 -2.83
CA ASP A 168 -1.11 19.26 -1.53
C ASP A 168 -2.19 19.50 -0.45
N VAL A 169 -3.32 20.11 -0.83
CA VAL A 169 -4.50 20.25 0.05
C VAL A 169 -5.12 18.89 0.37
N THR A 170 -5.29 18.00 -0.61
CA THR A 170 -5.84 16.65 -0.39
C THR A 170 -4.97 15.85 0.57
N LEU A 171 -3.66 15.86 0.35
CA LEU A 171 -2.70 15.13 1.15
C LEU A 171 -2.64 15.65 2.58
N SER A 172 -2.75 16.97 2.75
CA SER A 172 -2.86 17.60 4.06
C SER A 172 -4.19 17.28 4.73
N PHE A 173 -5.30 17.27 4.00
CA PHE A 173 -6.62 16.85 4.51
C PHE A 173 -6.62 15.39 4.94
N ILE A 174 -6.03 14.48 4.15
CA ILE A 174 -5.89 13.06 4.53
C ILE A 174 -4.96 12.93 5.74
N GLY A 175 -3.84 13.66 5.80
CA GLY A 175 -2.89 13.61 6.91
C GLY A 175 -3.47 14.12 8.23
N ILE A 176 -4.21 15.23 8.20
CA ILE A 176 -4.90 15.82 9.36
C ILE A 176 -6.14 14.99 9.73
N GLY A 177 -6.92 14.60 8.73
CA GLY A 177 -8.11 13.79 8.86
C GLY A 177 -7.83 12.33 9.23
N ALA A 178 -6.60 11.82 9.09
CA ALA A 178 -6.25 10.44 9.42
C ALA A 178 -6.56 10.07 10.88
N THR A 179 -6.63 11.03 11.80
CA THR A 179 -7.04 10.72 13.18
C THR A 179 -8.55 10.49 13.31
N GLY A 180 -9.38 11.12 12.47
CA GLY A 180 -10.85 11.00 12.49
C GLY A 180 -11.45 10.06 11.41
N LEU A 181 -10.91 10.06 10.19
CA LEU A 181 -11.32 9.20 9.07
C LEU A 181 -10.99 7.73 9.31
N VAL A 182 -9.95 7.43 10.08
CA VAL A 182 -9.52 6.05 10.35
C VAL A 182 -10.52 5.28 11.23
N VAL A 183 -11.29 5.98 12.07
CA VAL A 183 -12.39 5.37 12.83
C VAL A 183 -13.46 4.79 11.88
N VAL A 184 -13.59 5.35 10.68
CA VAL A 184 -14.55 4.90 9.66
C VAL A 184 -13.99 3.81 8.74
N THR A 185 -12.67 3.76 8.51
CA THR A 185 -12.06 2.83 7.53
C THR A 185 -11.47 1.54 8.13
N GLY A 186 -11.52 1.33 9.45
CA GLY A 186 -11.17 0.05 10.08
C GLY A 186 -9.73 -0.46 9.86
N GLY A 187 -8.77 0.45 9.58
CA GLY A 187 -7.37 0.12 9.28
C GLY A 187 -6.38 0.78 10.25
N THR A 188 -5.17 0.25 10.37
CA THR A 188 -4.16 0.70 11.35
C THR A 188 -3.73 2.16 11.11
N SER A 189 -4.13 3.04 12.04
CA SER A 189 -3.94 4.49 11.98
C SER A 189 -2.49 4.94 11.75
N TYR A 190 -1.54 4.09 12.12
CA TYR A 190 -0.11 4.35 12.00
C TYR A 190 0.39 4.31 10.55
N ALA A 191 0.02 3.29 9.78
CA ALA A 191 0.47 3.15 8.38
C ALA A 191 -0.13 4.23 7.47
N VAL A 192 -1.38 4.61 7.72
CA VAL A 192 -2.02 5.70 6.97
C VAL A 192 -1.36 7.05 7.29
N LYS A 193 -1.05 7.33 8.56
CA LYS A 193 -0.38 8.56 8.96
C LYS A 193 1.04 8.67 8.38
N SER A 194 1.81 7.58 8.47
CA SER A 194 3.18 7.55 7.95
C SER A 194 3.19 7.62 6.42
N GLY A 195 2.25 6.92 5.77
CA GLY A 195 2.05 6.95 4.33
C GLY A 195 1.63 8.31 3.79
N ALA A 196 0.82 9.09 4.53
CA ALA A 196 0.34 10.40 4.08
C ALA A 196 1.48 11.41 3.94
N GLY A 197 2.36 11.49 4.95
CA GLY A 197 3.54 12.35 4.88
C GLY A 197 4.51 11.91 3.77
N LEU A 198 4.70 10.60 3.58
CA LEU A 198 5.55 10.10 2.50
C LEU A 198 4.94 10.35 1.11
N MET A 199 3.62 10.31 1.00
CA MET A 199 2.91 10.62 -0.24
C MET A 199 3.04 12.10 -0.61
N LYS A 200 3.06 13.01 0.37
CA LYS A 200 3.38 14.43 0.16
C LYS A 200 4.80 14.60 -0.40
N VAL A 201 5.77 13.87 0.15
CA VAL A 201 7.13 13.85 -0.40
C VAL A 201 7.12 13.31 -1.84
N ALA A 202 6.43 12.20 -2.11
CA ALA A 202 6.33 11.63 -3.45
C ALA A 202 5.73 12.61 -4.49
N HIS A 203 4.69 13.35 -4.11
CA HIS A 203 4.09 14.41 -4.94
C HIS A 203 5.11 15.50 -5.25
N ARG A 204 5.74 16.05 -4.20
CA ARG A 204 6.72 17.15 -4.35
C ARG A 204 7.96 16.75 -5.13
N MET A 205 8.37 15.49 -5.06
CA MET A 205 9.46 14.96 -5.89
C MET A 205 9.05 14.68 -7.35
N GLY A 206 7.78 14.90 -7.71
CA GLY A 206 7.27 14.54 -9.04
C GLY A 206 7.23 13.03 -9.31
N ARG A 207 7.26 12.21 -8.26
CA ARG A 207 7.34 10.74 -8.36
C ARG A 207 5.99 10.04 -8.44
N MET A 208 4.89 10.79 -8.39
CA MET A 208 3.57 10.21 -8.59
C MET A 208 3.31 10.00 -10.07
N THR A 209 3.03 8.74 -10.44
CA THR A 209 2.56 8.39 -11.77
C THR A 209 1.23 9.09 -12.09
N PRO A 210 0.88 9.23 -13.38
CA PRO A 210 -0.42 9.80 -13.78
C PRO A 210 -1.61 9.07 -13.14
N GLY A 211 -1.55 7.74 -13.03
CA GLY A 211 -2.61 6.93 -12.42
C GLY A 211 -2.82 7.25 -10.94
N VAL A 212 -1.73 7.40 -10.17
CA VAL A 212 -1.76 7.79 -8.76
C VAL A 212 -2.31 9.20 -8.59
N ARG A 213 -1.79 10.18 -9.34
CA ARG A 213 -2.28 11.57 -9.31
C ARG A 213 -3.77 11.66 -9.63
N SER A 214 -4.23 10.88 -10.62
CA SER A 214 -5.65 10.83 -10.99
C SER A 214 -6.51 10.31 -9.84
N THR A 215 -6.02 9.35 -9.07
CA THR A 215 -6.74 8.76 -7.93
C THR A 215 -6.89 9.76 -6.79
N TYR A 216 -5.82 10.50 -6.47
CA TYR A 216 -5.90 11.56 -5.46
C TYR A 216 -6.78 12.74 -5.92
N ARG A 217 -6.67 13.17 -7.18
CA ARG A 217 -7.55 14.24 -7.73
C ARG A 217 -9.03 13.86 -7.68
N ARG A 218 -9.38 12.62 -8.02
CA ARG A 218 -10.76 12.12 -7.87
C ARG A 218 -11.18 12.08 -6.41
N GLY A 219 -10.32 11.57 -5.53
CA GLY A 219 -10.56 11.57 -4.08
C GLY A 219 -10.81 12.97 -3.52
N PHE A 220 -10.10 13.99 -4.02
CA PHE A 220 -10.33 15.38 -3.63
C PHE A 220 -11.69 15.91 -4.09
N ARG A 221 -11.97 15.77 -5.40
CA ARG A 221 -13.16 16.32 -6.02
C ARG A 221 -14.43 15.66 -5.48
N ASP A 222 -14.39 14.33 -5.37
CA ASP A 222 -15.57 13.51 -5.08
C ASP A 222 -15.66 13.12 -3.60
N GLY A 223 -14.54 13.19 -2.86
CA GLY A 223 -14.39 12.77 -1.47
C GLY A 223 -14.59 13.85 -0.42
N VAL A 224 -14.74 15.11 -0.81
CA VAL A 224 -15.02 16.23 0.09
C VAL A 224 -16.32 16.91 -0.33
N ASP A 225 -17.22 17.11 0.64
CA ASP A 225 -18.42 17.91 0.46
C ASP A 225 -18.09 19.40 0.57
N TRP A 226 -17.65 19.97 -0.54
CA TRP A 226 -17.22 21.36 -0.64
C TRP A 226 -18.27 22.38 -0.19
N ALA A 227 -19.56 22.06 -0.30
CA ALA A 227 -20.63 22.95 0.15
C ALA A 227 -20.67 23.07 1.68
N ARG A 228 -20.20 22.05 2.40
CA ARG A 228 -20.21 22.01 3.87
C ARG A 228 -18.86 22.43 4.50
N VAL A 229 -17.82 22.59 3.68
CA VAL A 229 -16.49 23.03 4.13
C VAL A 229 -16.52 24.36 4.90
N PRO A 230 -17.27 25.41 4.48
CA PRO A 230 -17.33 26.68 5.23
C PRO A 230 -17.89 26.56 6.66
N ALA A 231 -18.57 25.46 6.98
CA ALA A 231 -19.13 25.20 8.31
C ALA A 231 -18.14 24.53 9.29
N ILE A 232 -16.98 24.08 8.81
CA ILE A 232 -15.95 23.44 9.63
C ILE A 232 -15.38 24.46 10.62
N ARG A 233 -15.27 24.07 11.90
CA ARG A 233 -14.69 24.91 12.96
C ARG A 233 -13.54 24.21 13.68
N ARG A 234 -13.50 22.87 13.65
CA ARG A 234 -12.44 22.04 14.26
C ARG A 234 -12.04 20.89 13.33
N ALA A 235 -10.85 20.33 13.56
CA ALA A 235 -10.37 19.18 12.78
C ALA A 235 -11.29 17.95 12.89
N ASP A 236 -11.98 17.79 14.01
CA ASP A 236 -12.95 16.68 14.20
C ASP A 236 -14.17 16.80 13.28
N ASP A 237 -14.50 18.02 12.82
CA ASP A 237 -15.60 18.26 11.88
C ASP A 237 -15.25 17.80 10.45
N LEU A 238 -13.96 17.52 10.16
CA LEU A 238 -13.51 17.06 8.84
C LEU A 238 -14.17 15.74 8.46
N ALA A 239 -14.46 14.87 9.43
CA ALA A 239 -15.17 13.62 9.18
C ALA A 239 -16.60 13.85 8.65
N GLN A 240 -17.23 14.98 8.98
CA GLN A 240 -18.61 15.29 8.59
C GLN A 240 -18.73 15.77 7.14
N VAL A 241 -17.64 16.27 6.56
CA VAL A 241 -17.56 16.69 5.15
C VAL A 241 -16.88 15.65 4.27
N ALA A 242 -16.24 14.65 4.87
CA ALA A 242 -15.61 13.57 4.15
C ALA A 242 -16.66 12.60 3.59
N ARG A 243 -16.47 12.15 2.36
CA ARG A 243 -17.22 11.06 1.72
C ARG A 243 -16.30 9.83 1.67
N PRO A 244 -16.39 8.91 2.66
CA PRO A 244 -15.40 7.85 2.82
C PRO A 244 -15.23 6.97 1.58
N GLU A 245 -16.32 6.69 0.86
CA GLU A 245 -16.26 5.82 -0.32
C GLU A 245 -15.49 6.42 -1.49
N ALA A 246 -15.56 7.73 -1.68
CA ALA A 246 -14.79 8.42 -2.70
C ALA A 246 -13.33 8.63 -2.28
N LEU A 247 -13.04 8.72 -0.96
CA LEU A 247 -11.69 8.81 -0.41
C LEU A 247 -10.98 7.46 -0.33
N ARG A 248 -11.73 6.36 -0.25
CA ARG A 248 -11.22 5.00 -0.03
C ARG A 248 -10.04 4.62 -0.95
N PRO A 249 -10.07 4.85 -2.28
CA PRO A 249 -8.92 4.55 -3.14
C PRO A 249 -7.63 5.31 -2.77
N ALA A 250 -7.75 6.57 -2.36
CA ALA A 250 -6.61 7.40 -1.94
C ALA A 250 -6.08 6.96 -0.56
N VAL A 251 -6.96 6.62 0.37
CA VAL A 251 -6.60 6.07 1.68
C VAL A 251 -5.90 4.71 1.52
N GLU A 252 -6.38 3.85 0.62
CA GLU A 252 -5.78 2.55 0.33
C GLU A 252 -4.37 2.67 -0.28
N LEU A 253 -4.17 3.63 -1.21
CA LEU A 253 -2.84 3.97 -1.72
C LEU A 253 -1.90 4.43 -0.60
N THR A 254 -2.40 5.33 0.26
CA THR A 254 -1.67 5.87 1.39
C THR A 254 -1.24 4.77 2.36
N GLY A 255 -2.17 3.88 2.75
CA GLY A 255 -1.90 2.76 3.64
C GLY A 255 -0.92 1.75 3.02
N SER A 256 -1.02 1.48 1.72
CA SER A 256 -0.07 0.62 1.01
C SER A 256 1.34 1.20 1.02
N LEU A 257 1.47 2.52 0.85
CA LEU A 257 2.75 3.20 0.94
C LEU A 257 3.34 3.16 2.36
N GLY A 258 2.53 3.37 3.39
CA GLY A 258 2.96 3.22 4.78
C GLY A 258 3.43 1.80 5.12
N ALA A 259 2.74 0.78 4.61
CA ALA A 259 3.16 -0.61 4.76
C ALA A 259 4.51 -0.89 4.08
N MET A 260 4.74 -0.35 2.87
CA MET A 260 6.04 -0.44 2.21
C MET A 260 7.14 0.29 3.00
N GLN A 261 6.85 1.49 3.50
CA GLN A 261 7.78 2.28 4.32
C GLN A 261 8.20 1.53 5.58
N ALA A 262 7.28 0.84 6.25
CA ALA A 262 7.58 0.08 7.46
C ALA A 262 8.63 -1.04 7.24
N ARG A 263 8.76 -1.55 6.00
CA ARG A 263 9.70 -2.64 5.66
C ARG A 263 10.94 -2.18 4.89
N LEU A 264 10.81 -1.14 4.06
CA LEU A 264 11.88 -0.66 3.16
C LEU A 264 12.52 0.65 3.61
N GLY A 265 11.94 1.31 4.61
CA GLY A 265 12.20 2.72 4.90
C GLY A 265 11.66 3.66 3.82
N SER A 266 11.81 4.96 4.04
CA SER A 266 11.24 6.00 3.17
C SER A 266 11.79 5.98 1.74
N ARG A 267 13.10 5.77 1.58
CA ARG A 267 13.76 5.77 0.26
C ARG A 267 13.25 4.62 -0.62
N GLY A 268 13.24 3.40 -0.09
CA GLY A 268 12.74 2.22 -0.80
C GLY A 268 11.25 2.30 -1.09
N ALA A 269 10.44 2.79 -0.15
CA ALA A 269 9.01 2.98 -0.36
C ALA A 269 8.69 4.04 -1.44
N LEU A 270 9.41 5.16 -1.47
CA LEU A 270 9.28 6.17 -2.53
C LEU A 270 9.71 5.62 -3.90
N TYR A 271 10.78 4.81 -3.93
CA TYR A 271 11.20 4.13 -5.15
C TYR A 271 10.10 3.19 -5.67
N MET A 272 9.53 2.33 -4.81
CA MET A 272 8.42 1.44 -5.19
C MET A 272 7.19 2.21 -5.64
N MET A 273 6.87 3.32 -4.95
CA MET A 273 5.72 4.17 -5.28
C MET A 273 5.82 4.79 -6.67
N GLY A 274 7.04 5.14 -7.11
CA GLY A 274 7.30 5.61 -8.47
C GLY A 274 6.97 4.60 -9.56
N GLN A 275 6.77 3.33 -9.21
CA GLN A 275 6.43 2.25 -10.13
C GLN A 275 4.93 1.90 -10.10
N VAL A 276 4.14 2.47 -9.19
CA VAL A 276 2.71 2.16 -9.01
C VAL A 276 1.86 2.97 -9.98
N GLU A 277 0.97 2.33 -10.74
CA GLU A 277 -0.03 3.04 -11.56
C GLU A 277 -1.45 2.99 -10.98
N THR A 278 -1.75 1.94 -10.22
CA THR A 278 -3.10 1.68 -9.71
C THR A 278 -3.09 1.34 -8.22
N VAL A 279 -4.23 1.48 -7.56
CA VAL A 279 -4.41 1.02 -6.16
C VAL A 279 -4.11 -0.47 -6.03
N ALA A 280 -4.47 -1.27 -7.04
CA ALA A 280 -4.17 -2.70 -7.07
C ALA A 280 -2.66 -2.97 -7.14
N ASP A 281 -1.92 -2.20 -7.94
CA ASP A 281 -0.45 -2.29 -7.99
C ASP A 281 0.16 -1.98 -6.62
N ALA A 282 -0.28 -0.90 -5.96
CA ALA A 282 0.24 -0.51 -4.64
C ALA A 282 0.06 -1.61 -3.59
N ARG A 283 -1.13 -2.21 -3.55
CA ARG A 283 -1.45 -3.33 -2.66
C ARG A 283 -0.59 -4.56 -2.94
N ARG A 284 -0.34 -4.87 -4.22
CA ARG A 284 0.52 -5.99 -4.63
C ARG A 284 1.97 -5.73 -4.27
N MET A 285 2.46 -4.51 -4.46
CA MET A 285 3.80 -4.10 -4.06
C MET A 285 3.99 -4.13 -2.56
N ALA A 286 3.00 -3.67 -1.78
CA ALA A 286 3.02 -3.76 -0.32
C ALA A 286 3.09 -5.21 0.18
N ARG A 287 2.27 -6.11 -0.39
CA ARG A 287 2.33 -7.55 -0.03
C ARG A 287 3.63 -8.23 -0.43
N ALA A 288 4.13 -7.95 -1.64
CA ALA A 288 5.42 -8.46 -2.07
C ALA A 288 6.54 -7.94 -1.15
N THR A 289 6.43 -6.68 -0.72
CA THR A 289 7.36 -6.05 0.22
C THR A 289 7.31 -6.67 1.62
N GLU A 290 6.12 -7.06 2.06
CA GLU A 290 5.94 -7.80 3.30
C GLU A 290 6.61 -9.18 3.28
N ALA A 291 6.55 -9.88 2.14
CA ALA A 291 7.15 -11.20 1.96
C ALA A 291 8.67 -11.16 1.69
N LEU A 292 9.14 -10.17 0.94
CA LEU A 292 10.53 -10.09 0.50
C LEU A 292 11.39 -9.19 1.40
N GLY A 293 10.81 -8.24 2.14
CA GLY A 293 11.58 -7.29 2.94
C GLY A 293 12.44 -6.37 2.08
N THR A 294 13.67 -6.08 2.49
CA THR A 294 14.58 -5.14 1.81
C THR A 294 14.98 -5.57 0.40
N ARG A 295 15.06 -6.87 0.11
CA ARG A 295 15.36 -7.41 -1.24
C ARG A 295 14.24 -7.20 -2.27
N SER A 296 13.09 -6.61 -1.88
CA SER A 296 11.98 -6.31 -2.79
C SER A 296 12.38 -5.36 -3.91
N VAL A 297 13.21 -4.37 -3.60
CA VAL A 297 13.68 -3.38 -4.59
C VAL A 297 14.53 -4.08 -5.65
N GLY A 298 15.54 -4.84 -5.24
CA GLY A 298 16.36 -5.62 -6.19
C GLY A 298 15.55 -6.65 -6.98
N THR A 299 14.57 -7.29 -6.34
CA THR A 299 13.68 -8.26 -7.01
C THR A 299 12.83 -7.58 -8.07
N LEU A 300 12.28 -6.40 -7.78
CA LEU A 300 11.55 -5.59 -8.75
C LEU A 300 12.47 -5.13 -9.89
N GLU A 301 13.70 -4.75 -9.56
CA GLU A 301 14.69 -4.29 -10.53
C GLU A 301 15.08 -5.37 -11.53
N LEU A 302 15.38 -6.57 -11.02
CA LEU A 302 15.79 -7.71 -11.84
C LEU A 302 14.62 -8.28 -12.66
N LEU A 303 13.43 -8.45 -12.05
CA LEU A 303 12.30 -9.08 -12.73
C LEU A 303 11.51 -8.11 -13.61
N GLY A 304 11.58 -6.81 -13.33
CA GLY A 304 10.72 -5.78 -13.89
C GLY A 304 9.30 -5.80 -13.29
N LYS A 305 8.59 -4.66 -13.38
CA LYS A 305 7.25 -4.46 -12.81
C LYS A 305 6.24 -5.54 -13.19
N SER A 306 6.15 -5.86 -14.48
CA SER A 306 5.12 -6.78 -14.99
C SER A 306 5.24 -8.19 -14.42
N ARG A 307 6.46 -8.72 -14.37
CA ARG A 307 6.74 -10.05 -13.82
C ARG A 307 6.66 -10.05 -12.31
N PHE A 308 7.20 -9.01 -11.66
CA PHE A 308 7.11 -8.83 -10.22
C PHE A 308 5.66 -8.91 -9.74
N LEU A 309 4.75 -8.16 -10.38
CA LEU A 309 3.32 -8.17 -10.02
C LEU A 309 2.63 -9.48 -10.38
N ARG A 310 3.02 -10.14 -11.48
CA ARG A 310 2.44 -11.43 -11.90
C ARG A 310 2.78 -12.56 -10.93
N VAL A 311 3.98 -12.57 -10.35
CA VAL A 311 4.34 -13.55 -9.31
C VAL A 311 3.45 -13.38 -8.09
N GLY A 312 3.22 -12.14 -7.66
CA GLY A 312 2.32 -11.85 -6.54
C GLY A 312 0.84 -12.18 -6.78
N LEU A 313 0.41 -12.35 -8.03
CA LEU A 313 -0.97 -12.72 -8.37
C LEU A 313 -1.24 -14.23 -8.25
N ARG A 314 -0.27 -15.06 -8.62
CA ARG A 314 -0.46 -16.52 -8.64
C ARG A 314 -0.81 -17.11 -7.27
N LEU A 315 -0.43 -16.45 -6.18
CA LEU A 315 -0.80 -16.87 -4.83
C LEU A 315 -2.23 -16.42 -4.44
N ALA A 316 -2.67 -15.25 -4.92
CA ALA A 316 -4.02 -14.77 -4.67
C ALA A 316 -5.09 -15.64 -5.36
N ASP A 317 -4.76 -16.16 -6.54
CA ASP A 317 -5.62 -17.11 -7.27
C ASP A 317 -5.74 -18.45 -6.53
N ALA A 318 -4.62 -18.97 -5.99
CA ALA A 318 -4.62 -20.19 -5.18
C ALA A 318 -5.48 -20.05 -3.89
N LEU A 319 -5.40 -18.89 -3.22
CA LEU A 319 -6.22 -18.62 -2.04
C LEU A 319 -7.71 -18.51 -2.40
N ARG A 320 -8.03 -17.90 -3.55
CA ARG A 320 -9.41 -17.78 -4.06
C ARG A 320 -9.99 -19.15 -4.41
N GLU A 321 -9.20 -20.02 -5.03
CA GLU A 321 -9.57 -21.40 -5.32
C GLU A 321 -9.80 -22.20 -4.03
N MET A 322 -8.96 -22.02 -3.01
CA MET A 322 -9.14 -22.67 -1.70
C MET A 322 -10.43 -22.20 -1.00
N ILE A 323 -10.72 -20.89 -1.01
CA ILE A 323 -11.96 -20.33 -0.44
C ILE A 323 -13.18 -20.84 -1.23
N ALA A 324 -13.11 -20.86 -2.56
CA ALA A 324 -14.19 -21.39 -3.40
C ALA A 324 -14.44 -22.88 -3.15
N ALA A 325 -13.38 -23.68 -2.99
CA ALA A 325 -13.47 -25.10 -2.64
C ALA A 325 -14.10 -25.29 -1.25
N PHE A 326 -13.70 -24.47 -0.27
CA PHE A 326 -14.26 -24.51 1.08
C PHE A 326 -15.75 -24.15 1.10
N LEU A 327 -16.14 -23.05 0.46
CA LEU A 327 -17.55 -22.64 0.33
C LEU A 327 -18.37 -23.68 -0.45
N GLY A 328 -17.78 -24.28 -1.48
CA GLY A 328 -18.36 -25.40 -2.21
C GLY A 328 -18.64 -26.59 -1.29
N ALA A 329 -17.68 -27.03 -0.49
CA ALA A 329 -17.86 -28.11 0.48
C ALA A 329 -18.96 -27.79 1.51
N LEU A 330 -19.00 -26.55 2.00
CA LEU A 330 -20.01 -26.09 2.96
C LEU A 330 -21.42 -26.11 2.36
N SER A 331 -21.56 -25.72 1.08
CA SER A 331 -22.84 -25.78 0.36
C SER A 331 -23.35 -27.21 0.18
N VAL A 332 -22.46 -28.18 -0.06
CA VAL A 332 -22.82 -29.61 -0.17
C VAL A 332 -23.31 -30.14 1.18
N ILE A 333 -22.63 -29.81 2.28
CA ILE A 333 -23.04 -30.24 3.63
C ILE A 333 -24.43 -29.68 3.97
N LEU A 334 -24.65 -28.39 3.73
CA LEU A 334 -25.95 -27.74 3.95
C LEU A 334 -27.06 -28.31 3.07
N GLY A 335 -26.77 -28.61 1.80
CA GLY A 335 -27.72 -29.27 0.90
C GLY A 335 -28.11 -30.68 1.38
N LEU A 336 -27.13 -31.46 1.85
CA LEU A 336 -27.36 -32.80 2.38
C LEU A 336 -28.19 -32.77 3.67
N THR A 337 -27.91 -31.87 4.61
CA THR A 337 -28.68 -31.73 5.85
C THR A 337 -30.10 -31.25 5.58
N TRP A 338 -30.28 -30.26 4.70
CA TRP A 338 -31.60 -29.78 4.28
C TRP A 338 -32.43 -30.86 3.61
N SER A 339 -31.82 -31.65 2.71
CA SER A 339 -32.49 -32.77 2.05
C SER A 339 -32.95 -33.87 3.03
N ARG A 340 -32.21 -34.09 4.13
CA ARG A 340 -32.58 -35.04 5.18
C ARG A 340 -33.71 -34.50 6.05
N LEU A 341 -33.67 -33.22 6.41
CA LEU A 341 -34.75 -32.53 7.13
C LEU A 341 -36.07 -32.56 6.35
N LEU A 342 -36.05 -32.20 5.07
CA LEU A 342 -37.25 -32.24 4.22
C LEU A 342 -37.82 -33.66 4.06
N ARG A 343 -36.96 -34.67 3.95
CA ARG A 343 -37.39 -36.08 3.91
C ARG A 343 -37.99 -36.54 5.25
N GLY A 344 -37.42 -36.11 6.38
CA GLY A 344 -37.98 -36.38 7.71
C GLY A 344 -39.35 -35.74 7.91
N LEU A 345 -39.49 -34.47 7.54
CA LEU A 345 -40.77 -33.74 7.60
C LEU A 345 -41.84 -34.36 6.69
N ARG A 346 -41.47 -34.79 5.48
CA ARG A 346 -42.39 -35.51 4.57
C ARG A 346 -42.86 -36.85 5.14
N ARG A 347 -42.00 -37.57 5.87
CA ARG A 347 -42.37 -38.84 6.53
C ARG A 347 -43.31 -38.62 7.72
N LEU A 348 -43.10 -37.55 8.49
CA LEU A 348 -43.98 -37.19 9.61
C LEU A 348 -45.34 -36.64 9.14
N ALA A 349 -45.38 -35.98 7.97
CA ALA A 349 -46.63 -35.53 7.35
C ALA A 349 -47.42 -36.67 6.69
N TRP A 350 -46.82 -37.85 6.51
CA TRP A 350 -47.50 -39.06 6.03
C TRP A 350 -47.97 -39.90 7.21
N VAL A 351 -48.92 -39.36 7.99
CA VAL A 351 -49.74 -40.18 8.88
C VAL A 351 -50.91 -40.69 8.02
N PRO A 352 -51.04 -42.00 7.76
CA PRO A 352 -52.20 -42.51 7.07
C PRO A 352 -53.43 -42.27 7.95
N ASN A 353 -54.39 -41.50 7.45
CA ASN A 353 -55.72 -41.40 8.04
C ASN A 353 -56.37 -42.78 7.90
N GLY A 354 -56.27 -43.59 8.95
CA GLY A 354 -57.03 -44.83 9.14
C GLY A 354 -58.25 -44.57 10.00
#